data_AF-R5V5G6-F1
#
_entry.id   AF-R5V5G6-F1
#
_cell.length_a   1.000
_cell.length_b   1.000
_cell.length_c   1.000
_cell.angle_alpha   90.00
_cell.angle_beta   90.00
_cell.angle_gamma   90.00
#
_symmetry.space_group_name_H-M   'P 1'
#
loop_
_entity.id
_entity.type
_entity.pdbx_description
1 polymer ?
#
loop_
_entity_poly.entity_id
_entity_poly.type
_entity_poly.pdbx_seq_one_letter_code
_entity_poly.pdbx_strand_id
1 'polypeptide(L)'
;MKNEFEKYFMVIAKCGHVGRKNYIPVKFAVVAESGKEAAKKVRQFPRVKHDHKDAILDVRCITLEEFLEIKEINDNDPYLKCHSRQEQNLIVNLAERMVADLHNVKQSFDKQARKDRVAYKLRKFKILEKSSKKEDYCYAY
;
A
#
# COMPACT_ATOMS: atom_id res chain seq x y z
N MET A 1 8.09 -26.36 17.50
CA MET A 1 7.76 -25.90 18.86
C MET A 1 6.74 -24.79 18.72
N LYS A 2 5.49 -24.98 19.18
CA LYS A 2 4.54 -23.86 19.30
C LYS A 2 4.94 -23.09 20.56
N ASN A 3 5.28 -21.82 20.43
CA ASN A 3 5.58 -20.98 21.59
C ASN A 3 4.32 -20.86 22.45
N GLU A 4 4.41 -21.18 23.74
CA GLU A 4 3.30 -21.11 24.72
C GLU A 4 2.76 -19.68 24.94
N PHE A 5 3.32 -18.67 24.25
CA PHE A 5 2.96 -17.25 24.36
C PHE A 5 2.27 -16.68 23.11
N GLU A 6 2.05 -17.49 22.07
CA GLU A 6 1.39 -17.03 20.85
C GLU A 6 -0.11 -16.80 21.07
N LYS A 7 -0.55 -15.57 20.84
CA LYS A 7 -1.95 -15.15 20.92
C LYS A 7 -2.47 -14.78 19.53
N TYR A 8 -3.78 -14.85 19.37
CA TYR A 8 -4.47 -14.39 18.17
C TYR A 8 -4.83 -12.92 18.30
N PHE A 9 -4.52 -12.14 17.28
CA PHE A 9 -4.86 -10.73 17.21
C PHE A 9 -5.66 -10.41 15.96
N MET A 10 -6.68 -9.58 16.12
CA MET A 10 -7.26 -8.81 15.03
C MET A 10 -6.56 -7.46 14.97
N VAL A 11 -6.12 -7.08 13.79
CA VAL A 11 -5.57 -5.75 13.50
C VAL A 11 -6.37 -5.12 12.38
N ILE A 12 -6.91 -3.93 12.61
CA ILE A 12 -7.56 -3.15 11.54
C ILE A 12 -6.52 -2.21 10.94
N ALA A 13 -6.31 -2.30 9.63
CA ALA A 13 -5.33 -1.48 8.92
C ALA A 13 -5.95 -0.72 7.74
N LYS A 14 -5.35 0.43 7.42
CA LYS A 14 -5.66 1.21 6.22
C LYS A 14 -5.01 0.57 4.99
N CYS A 15 -5.82 0.00 4.11
CA CYS A 15 -5.37 -0.53 2.81
C CYS A 15 -5.55 0.52 1.70
N GLY A 16 -4.55 0.65 0.82
CA GLY A 16 -4.44 1.63 -0.26
C GLY A 16 -4.81 1.09 -1.63
N HIS A 17 -4.14 1.56 -2.69
CA HIS A 17 -4.49 1.23 -4.08
C HIS A 17 -5.94 1.59 -4.46
N VAL A 18 -6.56 2.53 -3.74
CA VAL A 18 -7.91 3.06 -4.00
C VAL A 18 -7.90 4.58 -4.14
N GLY A 19 -6.76 5.12 -4.56
CA GLY A 19 -6.50 6.55 -4.65
C GLY A 19 -5.76 7.12 -3.42
N ARG A 20 -5.27 8.35 -3.55
CA ARG A 20 -4.44 9.00 -2.52
C ARG A 20 -5.23 9.54 -1.34
N LYS A 21 -6.49 9.94 -1.57
CA LYS A 21 -7.38 10.54 -0.59
C LYS A 21 -8.32 9.53 0.07
N ASN A 22 -8.15 8.24 -0.19
CA ASN A 22 -9.02 7.20 0.33
C ASN A 22 -8.19 6.00 0.83
N TYR A 23 -8.82 5.19 1.66
CA TYR A 23 -8.35 3.88 2.07
C TYR A 23 -9.55 2.92 2.24
N ILE A 24 -9.28 1.62 2.32
CA ILE A 24 -10.25 0.62 2.75
C ILE A 24 -9.78 0.05 4.09
N PRO A 25 -10.59 0.09 5.17
CA PRO A 25 -10.26 -0.59 6.40
C PRO A 25 -10.40 -2.11 6.21
N VAL A 26 -9.36 -2.86 6.55
CA VAL A 26 -9.39 -4.33 6.49
C VAL A 26 -8.95 -4.90 7.84
N LYS A 27 -9.67 -5.92 8.30
CA LYS A 27 -9.34 -6.70 9.50
C LYS A 27 -8.37 -7.81 9.09
N PHE A 28 -7.20 -7.86 9.69
CA PHE A 28 -6.24 -8.95 9.51
C PHE A 28 -6.12 -9.76 10.80
N ALA A 29 -6.12 -11.08 10.67
CA ALA A 29 -5.88 -12.00 11.75
C ALA A 29 -4.41 -12.45 11.73
N VAL A 30 -3.69 -12.26 12.83
CA VAL A 30 -2.27 -12.64 12.94
C VAL A 30 -1.97 -13.26 14.30
N VAL A 31 -1.01 -14.18 14.29
CA VAL A 31 -0.44 -14.76 15.51
C VAL A 31 0.79 -13.94 15.91
N ALA A 32 0.85 -13.53 17.17
CA ALA A 32 1.96 -12.76 17.72
C ALA A 32 2.06 -12.93 19.24
N GLU A 33 3.20 -12.53 19.83
CA GLU A 33 3.39 -12.51 21.28
C GLU A 33 2.73 -11.28 21.92
N SER A 34 2.59 -10.19 21.16
CA SER A 34 2.01 -8.93 21.62
C SER A 34 1.27 -8.17 20.53
N GLY A 35 0.36 -7.27 20.93
CA GLY A 35 -0.33 -6.38 20.00
C GLY A 35 0.62 -5.46 19.22
N LYS A 36 1.74 -5.05 19.83
CA LYS A 36 2.78 -4.25 19.16
C LYS A 36 3.44 -5.04 18.02
N GLU A 37 3.73 -6.32 18.26
CA GLU A 37 4.29 -7.20 17.23
C GLU A 37 3.24 -7.51 16.15
N ALA A 38 1.99 -7.76 16.52
CA ALA A 38 0.87 -7.95 15.58
C ALA A 38 0.72 -6.74 14.64
N ALA A 39 0.69 -5.53 15.20
CA ALA A 39 0.65 -4.29 14.42
C ALA A 39 1.84 -4.15 13.47
N LYS A 40 3.06 -4.50 13.94
CA LYS A 40 4.28 -4.46 13.12
C LYS A 40 4.21 -5.45 11.96
N LYS A 41 3.71 -6.68 12.19
CA LYS A 41 3.52 -7.72 11.16
C LYS A 41 2.51 -7.25 10.10
N VAL A 42 1.32 -6.85 10.52
CA VAL A 42 0.24 -6.41 9.61
C VAL A 42 0.64 -5.14 8.85
N ARG A 43 1.42 -4.27 9.47
CA ARG A 43 2.01 -3.11 8.76
C ARG A 43 2.94 -3.50 7.62
N GLN A 44 3.33 -4.76 7.43
CA GLN A 44 4.11 -5.19 6.25
C GLN A 44 3.26 -5.91 5.20
N PHE A 45 1.95 -6.07 5.44
CA PHE A 45 1.09 -6.82 4.54
C PHE A 45 0.81 -6.05 3.25
N PRO A 46 0.66 -6.74 2.10
CA PRO A 46 0.28 -6.11 0.85
C PRO A 46 -0.93 -5.19 1.02
N ARG A 47 -0.97 -4.15 0.19
CA ARG A 47 -2.01 -3.11 0.18
C ARG A 47 -1.99 -2.18 1.39
N VAL A 48 -1.43 -2.53 2.55
CA VAL A 48 -1.40 -1.62 3.70
C VAL A 48 -0.59 -0.37 3.37
N LYS A 49 -1.06 0.80 3.81
CA LYS A 49 -0.38 2.09 3.60
C LYS A 49 0.82 2.25 4.53
N HIS A 50 1.88 1.50 4.31
CA HIS A 50 3.06 1.41 5.18
C HIS A 50 3.67 2.76 5.60
N ASP A 51 3.64 3.74 4.70
CA ASP A 51 4.21 5.08 4.90
C ASP A 51 3.35 5.97 5.82
N HIS A 52 2.07 5.63 6.01
CA HIS A 52 1.17 6.41 6.86
C HIS A 52 1.47 6.10 8.32
N LYS A 53 1.83 7.09 9.14
CA LYS A 53 2.10 6.89 10.58
C LYS A 53 0.92 6.19 11.27
N ASP A 54 -0.29 6.57 10.88
CA ASP A 54 -1.59 6.08 11.31
C ASP A 54 -2.16 4.93 10.44
N ALA A 55 -1.29 4.08 9.86
CA ALA A 55 -1.71 2.95 9.03
C ALA A 55 -2.50 1.87 9.79
N ILE A 56 -2.23 1.72 11.09
CA ILE A 56 -2.93 0.78 11.97
C ILE A 56 -3.99 1.56 12.74
N LEU A 57 -5.24 1.12 12.66
CA LEU A 57 -6.40 1.75 13.26
C LEU A 57 -6.73 1.16 14.63
N ASP A 58 -6.66 -0.17 14.76
CA ASP A 58 -6.99 -0.89 15.99
C ASP A 58 -6.24 -2.22 16.08
N VAL A 59 -5.99 -2.67 17.31
CA VAL A 59 -5.35 -3.95 17.63
C VAL A 59 -5.99 -4.52 18.88
N ARG A 60 -6.54 -5.75 18.80
CA ARG A 60 -7.09 -6.45 19.97
C ARG A 60 -6.80 -7.94 19.93
N CYS A 61 -6.70 -8.56 21.09
CA CYS A 61 -6.71 -10.02 21.21
C CYS A 61 -8.08 -10.56 20.80
N ILE A 62 -8.09 -11.71 20.13
CA ILE A 62 -9.30 -12.40 19.68
C ILE A 62 -9.22 -13.88 20.02
N THR A 63 -10.35 -14.55 19.87
CA THR A 63 -10.46 -16.02 19.97
C THR A 63 -9.92 -16.72 18.72
N LEU A 64 -9.74 -18.04 18.78
CA LEU A 64 -9.35 -18.84 17.62
C LEU A 64 -10.45 -18.85 16.56
N GLU A 65 -11.70 -18.87 16.98
CA GLU A 65 -12.88 -18.85 16.13
C GLU A 65 -12.91 -17.56 15.29
N GLU A 66 -12.81 -16.40 15.95
CA GLU A 66 -12.70 -15.10 15.26
C GLU A 66 -11.49 -15.03 14.32
N PHE A 67 -10.37 -15.66 14.71
CA PHE A 67 -9.17 -15.71 13.88
C PHE A 67 -9.42 -16.45 12.56
N LEU A 68 -10.08 -17.62 12.64
CA LEU A 68 -10.40 -18.42 11.47
C LEU A 68 -11.42 -17.72 10.57
N GLU A 69 -12.45 -17.10 11.13
CA GLU A 69 -13.44 -16.33 10.38
C GLU A 69 -12.81 -15.17 9.60
N ILE A 70 -11.97 -14.35 10.25
CA ILE A 70 -11.30 -13.23 9.59
C ILE A 70 -10.38 -13.74 8.47
N LYS A 71 -9.71 -14.88 8.68
CA LYS A 71 -8.84 -15.48 7.68
C LYS A 71 -9.65 -15.92 6.46
N GLU A 72 -10.78 -16.60 6.66
CA GLU A 72 -11.67 -17.03 5.59
C GLU A 72 -12.26 -15.84 4.82
N ILE A 73 -12.70 -14.78 5.52
CA ILE A 73 -13.17 -13.54 4.88
C ILE A 73 -12.09 -12.94 3.99
N ASN A 74 -10.86 -12.83 4.50
CA ASN A 74 -9.74 -12.24 3.76
C ASN A 74 -9.29 -13.09 2.58
N ASP A 75 -9.34 -14.42 2.71
CA ASP A 75 -8.98 -15.32 1.63
C ASP A 75 -9.97 -15.26 0.47
N ASN A 76 -11.23 -14.96 0.76
CA ASN A 76 -12.29 -14.77 -0.22
C ASN A 76 -12.45 -13.33 -0.71
N ASP A 77 -11.72 -12.34 -0.15
CA ASP A 77 -11.85 -10.93 -0.53
C ASP A 77 -11.13 -10.63 -1.87
N PRO A 78 -11.87 -10.34 -2.97
CA PRO A 78 -11.27 -10.07 -4.27
C PRO A 78 -10.32 -8.87 -4.27
N TYR A 79 -10.54 -7.90 -3.37
CA TYR A 79 -9.69 -6.72 -3.26
C TYR A 79 -8.29 -7.05 -2.73
N LEU A 80 -8.18 -8.00 -1.81
CA LEU A 80 -6.89 -8.45 -1.29
C LEU A 80 -6.14 -9.34 -2.28
N LYS A 81 -6.87 -10.03 -3.16
CA LYS A 81 -6.29 -10.93 -4.17
C LYS A 81 -5.99 -10.26 -5.52
N CYS A 82 -6.57 -9.10 -5.83
CA CYS A 82 -6.31 -8.46 -7.12
C CYS A 82 -4.84 -8.02 -7.26
N HIS A 83 -4.33 -8.00 -8.49
CA HIS A 83 -2.97 -7.61 -8.84
C HIS A 83 -2.92 -6.39 -9.78
N SER A 84 -4.03 -6.08 -10.44
CA SER A 84 -4.13 -4.96 -11.37
C SER A 84 -5.30 -4.03 -11.07
N ARG A 85 -5.22 -2.79 -11.59
CA ARG A 85 -6.35 -1.84 -11.53
C ARG A 85 -7.56 -2.33 -12.33
N GLN A 86 -7.30 -3.09 -13.40
CA GLN A 86 -8.36 -3.65 -14.24
C GLN A 86 -9.18 -4.69 -13.45
N GLU A 87 -8.51 -5.64 -12.79
CA GLU A 87 -9.16 -6.59 -11.89
C GLU A 87 -9.91 -5.89 -10.76
N GLN A 88 -9.30 -4.87 -10.15
CA GLN A 88 -9.91 -4.11 -9.07
C GLN A 88 -11.22 -3.42 -9.51
N ASN A 89 -11.29 -2.92 -10.75
CA ASN A 89 -12.49 -2.30 -11.29
C ASN A 89 -13.65 -3.29 -11.52
N LEU A 90 -13.37 -4.60 -11.57
CA LEU A 90 -14.40 -5.65 -11.68
C LEU A 90 -15.04 -5.96 -10.33
N ILE A 91 -14.47 -5.48 -9.22
CA ILE A 91 -14.99 -5.72 -7.87
C ILE A 91 -16.24 -4.87 -7.67
N VAL A 92 -17.36 -5.55 -7.52
CA VAL A 92 -18.65 -4.94 -7.23
C VAL A 92 -18.60 -4.24 -5.88
N ASN A 93 -19.16 -3.03 -5.81
CA ASN A 93 -19.31 -2.23 -4.58
C ASN A 93 -17.99 -1.87 -3.85
N LEU A 94 -16.85 -1.90 -4.55
CA LEU A 94 -15.57 -1.50 -3.95
C LEU A 94 -15.60 -0.06 -3.42
N ALA A 95 -16.31 0.84 -4.13
CA ALA A 95 -16.44 2.24 -3.76
C ALA A 95 -17.14 2.44 -2.40
N GLU A 96 -18.08 1.57 -2.03
CA GLU A 96 -18.81 1.64 -0.77
C GLU A 96 -17.91 1.31 0.44
N ARG A 97 -16.85 0.53 0.20
CA ARG A 97 -15.86 0.18 1.23
C ARG A 97 -14.83 1.29 1.46
N MET A 98 -14.79 2.31 0.60
CA MET A 98 -13.77 3.36 0.65
C MET A 98 -14.12 4.41 1.70
N VAL A 99 -13.12 4.76 2.49
CA VAL A 99 -13.18 5.81 3.51
C VAL A 99 -12.21 6.93 3.15
N ALA A 100 -12.60 8.17 3.40
CA ALA A 100 -11.75 9.33 3.18
C ALA A 100 -10.50 9.27 4.08
N ASP A 101 -9.33 9.43 3.46
CA ASP A 101 -8.02 9.46 4.11
C ASP A 101 -7.58 10.91 4.32
N LEU A 102 -7.68 11.38 5.57
CA LEU A 102 -7.30 12.74 5.93
C LEU A 102 -5.79 13.01 5.79
N HIS A 103 -4.97 11.96 5.71
CA HIS A 103 -3.51 12.04 5.62
C HIS A 103 -3.04 12.94 4.46
N ASN A 104 -3.74 12.92 3.32
CA ASN A 104 -3.35 13.67 2.11
C ASN A 104 -4.26 14.86 1.80
N VAL A 105 -5.12 15.31 2.73
CA VAL A 105 -6.11 16.38 2.45
C VAL A 105 -5.43 17.70 2.08
N LYS A 106 -4.28 18.01 2.70
CA LYS A 106 -3.52 19.25 2.44
C LYS A 106 -2.66 19.19 1.18
N GLN A 107 -2.53 18.04 0.51
CA GLN A 107 -1.68 17.91 -0.67
C GLN A 107 -2.45 18.25 -1.95
N SER A 108 -2.08 19.35 -2.60
CA SER A 108 -2.51 19.65 -3.97
C SER A 108 -1.64 18.88 -4.96
N PHE A 109 -2.25 17.97 -5.73
CA PHE A 109 -1.56 17.30 -6.82
C PHE A 109 -1.81 18.05 -8.12
N ASP A 110 -0.95 19.01 -8.45
CA ASP A 110 -1.02 19.70 -9.74
C ASP A 110 -0.49 18.79 -10.87
N LYS A 111 -1.42 18.42 -11.76
CA LYS A 111 -1.14 17.58 -12.93
C LYS A 111 -0.21 18.30 -13.92
N GLN A 112 -0.29 19.63 -14.02
CA GLN A 112 0.53 20.41 -14.95
C GLN A 112 1.97 20.50 -14.44
N ALA A 113 2.19 20.90 -13.18
CA ALA A 113 3.51 20.88 -12.55
C ALA A 113 4.20 19.50 -12.63
N ARG A 114 3.43 18.39 -12.60
CA ARG A 114 3.99 17.05 -12.86
C ARG A 114 4.50 16.91 -14.30
N LYS A 115 3.69 17.27 -15.29
CA LYS A 115 4.05 17.19 -16.71
C LYS A 115 5.30 18.01 -17.00
N ASP A 116 5.37 19.24 -16.49
CA ASP A 116 6.49 20.15 -16.72
C ASP A 116 7.80 19.58 -16.16
N ARG A 117 7.75 19.00 -14.95
CA ARG A 117 8.89 18.32 -14.32
C ARG A 117 9.38 17.12 -15.12
N VAL A 118 8.46 16.32 -15.67
CA VAL A 118 8.79 15.17 -16.52
C VAL A 118 9.42 15.64 -17.83
N ALA A 119 8.81 16.63 -18.49
CA ALA A 119 9.34 17.22 -19.72
C ALA A 119 10.76 17.79 -19.52
N TYR A 120 10.99 18.49 -18.39
CA TYR A 120 12.31 18.97 -18.01
C TYR A 120 13.33 17.84 -17.86
N LYS A 121 12.98 16.76 -17.13
CA LYS A 121 13.87 15.60 -16.97
C LYS A 121 14.22 14.97 -18.32
N LEU A 122 13.23 14.76 -19.19
CA LEU A 122 13.44 14.21 -20.53
C LEU A 122 14.34 15.11 -21.38
N ARG A 123 14.16 16.44 -21.33
CA ARG A 123 15.03 17.41 -22.02
C ARG A 123 16.47 17.32 -21.51
N LYS A 124 16.66 17.26 -20.18
CA LYS A 124 17.98 17.12 -19.56
C LYS A 124 18.67 15.83 -19.98
N PHE A 125 17.97 14.70 -19.97
CA PHE A 125 18.53 13.41 -20.43
C PHE A 125 18.97 13.46 -21.89
N LYS A 126 18.16 14.02 -22.79
CA LYS A 126 18.55 14.20 -24.20
C LYS A 126 19.81 15.04 -24.39
N ILE A 127 19.97 16.10 -23.60
CA ILE A 127 21.16 16.96 -23.66
C ILE A 127 22.40 16.17 -23.20
N LEU A 128 22.29 15.42 -22.10
CA LEU A 128 23.36 14.56 -21.59
C LEU A 128 23.75 13.47 -22.59
N GLU A 129 22.78 12.75 -23.17
CA GLU A 129 23.05 11.73 -24.21
C GLU A 129 23.76 12.34 -25.41
N LYS A 130 23.37 13.55 -25.84
CA LYS A 130 24.01 14.23 -26.96
C LYS A 130 25.43 14.68 -26.63
N SER A 131 25.70 15.10 -25.39
CA SER A 131 27.04 15.46 -24.92
C SER A 131 27.96 14.25 -24.86
N SER A 132 27.49 13.15 -24.26
CA SER A 132 28.24 11.89 -24.15
C SER A 132 28.59 11.31 -25.53
N LYS A 133 27.64 11.28 -26.47
CA LYS A 133 27.93 10.86 -27.86
C LYS A 133 28.99 11.73 -28.53
N LYS A 134 29.03 13.03 -28.23
CA LYS A 134 30.01 13.95 -28.82
C LYS A 134 31.40 13.72 -28.24
N GLU A 135 31.51 13.39 -26.95
CA GLU A 135 32.76 12.99 -26.30
C GLU A 135 33.29 11.68 -26.87
N ASP A 136 32.44 10.65 -27.02
CA ASP A 136 32.84 9.35 -27.60
C ASP A 136 33.41 9.50 -29.03
N TYR A 137 32.84 10.36 -29.87
CA TYR A 137 33.35 10.66 -31.21
C TYR A 137 34.71 11.39 -31.21
N CYS A 138 35.03 12.14 -30.16
CA CYS A 138 36.28 12.89 -30.06
C CYS A 138 37.48 12.02 -29.66
N TYR A 139 37.24 10.84 -29.07
CA TYR A 139 38.28 9.90 -28.64
C TYR A 139 38.45 8.69 -29.58
N ALA A 140 37.68 8.62 -30.66
CA ALA A 140 37.72 7.53 -31.66
C ALA A 140 38.64 7.82 -32.87
N TYR A 141 39.49 8.86 -32.78
CA TYR A 141 40.48 9.24 -33.81
C TYR A 141 41.90 9.15 -33.27
#